data_AF-A0A7C0ZQN8-F1
#
_entry.id   AF-A0A7C0ZQN8-F1
#
_cell.length_a   1.000
_cell.length_b   1.000
_cell.length_c   1.000
_cell.angle_alpha   90.00
_cell.angle_beta   90.00
_cell.angle_gamma   90.00
#
_symmetry.space_group_name_H-M   'P 1'
#
loop_
_entity.id
_entity.type
_entity.pdbx_description
1 polymer ?
#
loop_
_entity_poly.entity_id
_entity_poly.type
_entity_poly.pdbx_seq_one_letter_code
_entity_poly.pdbx_strand_id
1 'polypeptide(L)'
;MKKFTNLLAKEIRELITFQLLISLVFMVILFYFIGQMAKSEVKRAMRKQKIAVLNLDSSPFSQELIQNLRAGNFEPVPLQAENKEDAIEQTNNSKMNLLLVIPEGFGQGIENLELKPVETYTYLRSLTLMANRNAAVFNAVLRVINNYLSNDYLAKKIPDLDPNKIKNPIKSRNFVLVK
;
A
#
# COMPACT_ATOMS: atom_id res chain seq x y z
N MET A 1 61.77 8.53 -0.53
CA MET A 1 60.33 8.48 -0.17
C MET A 1 59.89 9.58 0.80
N LYS A 2 60.61 9.86 1.90
CA LYS A 2 60.24 10.91 2.88
C LYS A 2 60.05 12.32 2.30
N LYS A 3 60.84 12.70 1.28
CA LYS A 3 60.70 14.01 0.60
C LYS A 3 59.37 14.15 -0.15
N PHE A 4 58.93 13.08 -0.83
CA PHE A 4 57.67 13.05 -1.55
C PHE A 4 56.47 13.13 -0.59
N THR A 5 56.50 12.36 0.50
CA THR A 5 55.42 12.37 1.50
C THR A 5 55.32 13.72 2.22
N ASN A 6 56.44 14.41 2.47
CA ASN A 6 56.43 15.75 3.05
C ASN A 6 55.86 16.80 2.08
N LEU A 7 56.21 16.69 0.79
CA LEU A 7 55.66 17.59 -0.23
C LEU A 7 54.16 17.36 -0.38
N LEU A 8 53.74 16.10 -0.49
CA LEU A 8 52.34 15.72 -0.63
C LEU A 8 51.50 16.15 0.58
N ALA A 9 52.01 16.02 1.80
CA ALA A 9 51.33 16.51 3.00
C ALA A 9 51.20 18.05 3.02
N LYS A 10 52.19 18.78 2.50
CA LYS A 10 52.13 20.24 2.36
C LYS A 10 51.03 20.65 1.37
N GLU A 11 51.02 20.05 0.19
CA GLU A 11 50.01 20.32 -0.85
C GLU A 11 48.59 20.01 -0.36
N ILE A 12 48.39 18.87 0.33
CA ILE A 12 47.08 18.53 0.92
C ILE A 12 46.67 19.58 1.98
N ARG A 13 47.61 20.03 2.81
CA ARG A 13 47.32 21.04 3.84
C ARG A 13 46.95 22.39 3.24
N GLU A 14 47.56 22.76 2.11
CA GLU A 14 47.22 23.98 1.37
C GLU A 14 45.87 23.86 0.66
N LEU A 15 45.50 22.67 0.19
CA LEU A 15 44.21 22.39 -0.43
C LEU A 15 43.04 22.35 0.58
N ILE A 16 43.29 21.91 1.82
CA ILE A 16 42.28 21.91 2.89
C ILE A 16 42.14 23.33 3.44
N THR A 17 41.29 24.12 2.79
CA THR A 17 40.90 25.44 3.25
C THR A 17 39.80 25.36 4.31
N PHE A 18 39.73 26.38 5.18
CA PHE A 18 38.65 26.49 6.17
C PHE A 18 37.26 26.50 5.51
N GLN A 19 37.13 27.14 4.34
CA GLN A 19 35.91 27.13 3.55
C GLN A 19 35.54 25.71 3.09
N LEU A 20 36.51 24.91 2.61
CA LEU A 20 36.28 23.52 2.22
C LEU A 20 35.80 22.68 3.42
N LEU A 21 36.38 22.90 4.60
CA LEU A 21 35.95 22.21 5.82
C LEU A 21 34.52 22.59 6.20
N ILE A 22 34.15 23.88 6.14
CA ILE A 22 32.79 24.35 6.42
C ILE A 22 31.80 23.76 5.41
N SER A 23 32.11 23.80 4.11
CA SER A 23 31.24 23.23 3.07
C SER A 23 31.06 21.73 3.24
N LEU A 24 32.12 21.01 3.62
CA LEU A 24 32.04 19.58 3.91
C LEU A 24 31.14 19.29 5.12
N VAL A 25 31.30 20.05 6.20
CA VAL A 25 30.44 19.92 7.40
C VAL A 25 28.98 20.19 7.05
N PHE A 26 28.70 21.25 6.27
CA PHE A 26 27.36 21.57 5.83
C PHE A 26 26.75 20.44 4.97
N MET A 27 27.55 19.87 4.06
CA MET A 27 27.14 18.75 3.22
C MET A 27 26.82 17.50 4.06
N VAL A 28 27.65 17.18 5.06
CA VAL A 28 27.39 16.06 6.00
C VAL A 28 26.08 16.28 6.75
N ILE A 29 25.83 17.50 7.25
CA ILE A 29 24.58 17.85 7.93
C ILE A 29 23.38 17.69 6.98
N LEU A 30 23.49 18.18 5.75
CA LEU A 30 22.43 18.08 4.76
C LEU A 30 22.11 16.62 4.41
N PHE A 31 23.13 15.79 4.18
CA PHE A 31 22.93 14.35 3.94
C PHE A 31 22.38 13.62 5.17
N TYR A 32 22.76 14.02 6.38
CA TYR A 32 22.17 13.47 7.61
C TYR A 32 20.66 13.72 7.66
N PHE A 33 20.22 14.96 7.39
CA PHE A 33 18.79 15.29 7.34
C PHE A 33 18.04 14.54 6.23
N ILE A 34 18.61 14.48 5.02
CA ILE A 34 18.02 13.70 3.91
C ILE A 34 17.91 12.22 4.31
N GLY A 35 18.95 11.63 4.89
CA GLY A 35 18.97 10.25 5.34
C GLY A 35 17.91 9.97 6.43
N GLN A 36 17.74 10.91 7.37
CA GLN A 36 16.71 10.81 8.40
C GLN A 36 15.30 10.87 7.81
N MET A 37 15.06 11.79 6.87
CA MET A 37 13.79 11.89 6.15
C MET A 37 13.52 10.62 5.34
N ALA A 38 14.48 10.14 4.56
CA ALA A 38 14.38 8.91 3.78
C ALA A 38 14.07 7.68 4.65
N LYS A 39 14.76 7.52 5.79
CA LYS A 39 14.48 6.44 6.75
C LYS A 39 13.05 6.50 7.30
N SER A 40 12.55 7.71 7.56
CA SER A 40 11.19 7.90 8.04
C SER A 40 10.14 7.51 6.99
N GLU A 41 10.39 7.82 5.72
CA GLU A 41 9.53 7.49 4.59
C GLU A 41 9.56 6.00 4.25
N VAL A 42 10.73 5.36 4.26
CA VAL A 42 10.86 3.90 4.10
C VAL A 42 10.07 3.16 5.21
N LYS A 43 10.17 3.63 6.47
CA LYS A 43 9.40 3.06 7.59
C LYS A 43 7.89 3.32 7.47
N ARG A 44 7.46 4.36 6.74
CA ARG A 44 6.04 4.64 6.46
C ARG A 44 5.53 3.77 5.30
N ALA A 45 6.33 3.56 4.26
CA ALA A 45 6.00 2.70 3.13
C ALA A 45 5.84 1.23 3.52
N MET A 46 6.65 0.76 4.48
CA MET A 46 6.54 -0.62 5.00
C MET A 46 5.38 -0.83 5.98
N ARG A 47 4.72 0.23 6.47
CA ARG A 47 3.55 0.07 7.36
C ARG A 47 2.31 -0.23 6.54
N LYS A 48 1.49 -1.17 7.04
CA LYS A 48 0.15 -1.42 6.51
C LYS A 48 -0.61 -0.09 6.46
N GLN A 49 -1.19 0.22 5.31
CA GLN A 49 -1.92 1.46 5.13
C GLN A 49 -3.35 1.29 5.64
N LYS A 50 -3.72 2.02 6.69
CA LYS A 50 -5.11 2.05 7.17
C LYS A 50 -6.02 2.66 6.11
N ILE A 51 -7.11 1.97 5.81
CA ILE A 51 -8.16 2.43 4.91
C ILE A 51 -9.49 2.33 5.66
N ALA A 52 -10.21 3.44 5.75
CA ALA A 52 -11.56 3.45 6.28
C ALA A 52 -12.48 2.79 5.25
N VAL A 53 -13.43 1.98 5.71
CA VAL A 53 -14.36 1.27 4.82
C VAL A 53 -15.79 1.51 5.28
N LEU A 54 -16.57 2.16 4.42
CA LEU A 54 -18.02 2.17 4.49
C LEU A 54 -18.54 1.06 3.57
N ASN A 55 -19.15 0.04 4.14
CA ASN A 55 -19.72 -1.06 3.39
C ASN A 55 -21.25 -1.01 3.44
N LEU A 56 -21.87 -0.49 2.39
CA LEU A 56 -23.33 -0.47 2.24
C LEU A 56 -23.86 -1.75 1.57
N ASP A 57 -22.97 -2.67 1.17
CA ASP A 57 -23.31 -3.92 0.52
C ASP A 57 -22.98 -5.11 1.44
N SER A 58 -23.98 -5.78 1.99
CA SER A 58 -23.74 -6.93 2.87
C SER A 58 -23.53 -8.26 2.12
N SER A 59 -23.09 -8.21 0.86
CA SER A 59 -22.88 -9.40 0.02
C SER A 59 -21.56 -10.14 0.31
N PRO A 60 -21.42 -11.41 -0.10
CA PRO A 60 -20.13 -12.11 -0.05
C PRO A 60 -19.02 -11.40 -0.84
N PHE A 61 -19.37 -10.72 -1.95
CA PHE A 61 -18.40 -10.02 -2.80
C PHE A 61 -17.78 -8.81 -2.12
N SER A 62 -18.56 -8.05 -1.34
CA SER A 62 -18.02 -6.92 -0.58
C SER A 62 -17.05 -7.39 0.51
N GLN A 63 -17.35 -8.53 1.15
CA GLN A 63 -16.45 -9.15 2.11
C GLN A 63 -15.17 -9.66 1.46
N GLU A 64 -15.25 -10.26 0.27
CA GLU A 64 -14.07 -10.67 -0.50
C GLU A 64 -13.21 -9.47 -0.89
N LEU A 65 -13.83 -8.35 -1.31
CA LEU A 65 -13.12 -7.11 -1.60
C LEU A 65 -12.35 -6.61 -0.37
N ILE A 66 -13.01 -6.54 0.78
CA ILE A 66 -12.39 -6.11 2.05
C ILE A 66 -11.23 -7.04 2.45
N GLN A 67 -11.37 -8.35 2.26
CA GLN A 67 -10.29 -9.32 2.52
C GLN A 67 -9.12 -9.14 1.55
N ASN A 68 -9.40 -8.91 0.26
CA ASN A 68 -8.38 -8.70 -0.76
C ASN A 68 -7.56 -7.42 -0.56
N LEU A 69 -8.12 -6.40 0.13
CA LEU A 69 -7.34 -5.23 0.55
C LEU A 69 -6.26 -5.61 1.57
N ARG A 70 -6.52 -6.56 2.47
CA ARG A 70 -5.53 -7.04 3.45
C ARG A 70 -4.32 -7.69 2.78
N ALA A 71 -4.56 -8.42 1.70
CA ALA A 71 -3.49 -8.98 0.87
C ALA A 71 -2.67 -7.90 0.15
N GLY A 72 -3.27 -6.73 -0.13
CA GLY A 72 -2.64 -5.58 -0.76
C GLY A 72 -1.85 -4.66 0.17
N ASN A 73 -1.47 -5.10 1.38
CA ASN A 73 -0.81 -4.28 2.41
C ASN A 73 -1.69 -3.13 2.96
N PHE A 74 -3.01 -3.25 2.88
CA PHE A 74 -3.95 -2.37 3.56
C PHE A 74 -4.48 -3.00 4.85
N GLU A 75 -4.88 -2.14 5.78
CA GLU A 75 -5.60 -2.51 7.01
C GLU A 75 -6.99 -1.87 6.93
N PRO A 76 -8.02 -2.60 6.47
CA PRO A 76 -9.38 -2.08 6.39
C PRO A 76 -9.96 -1.92 7.79
N VAL A 77 -10.43 -0.71 8.07
CA VAL A 77 -11.07 -0.30 9.32
C VAL A 77 -12.54 0.01 9.00
N PRO A 78 -13.50 -0.81 9.47
CA PRO A 78 -14.91 -0.54 9.23
C PRO A 78 -15.36 0.73 9.94
N LEU A 79 -16.17 1.55 9.27
CA LEU A 79 -16.82 2.72 9.86
C LEU A 79 -18.25 2.37 10.31
N GLN A 80 -18.67 2.96 11.42
CA GLN A 80 -20.09 2.99 11.82
C GLN A 80 -20.71 4.28 11.27
N ALA A 81 -20.87 4.32 9.95
CA ALA A 81 -21.48 5.47 9.28
C ALA A 81 -22.74 5.03 8.55
N GLU A 82 -23.81 5.81 8.66
CA GLU A 82 -25.12 5.51 8.06
C GLU A 82 -25.15 5.86 6.58
N ASN A 83 -24.39 6.87 6.18
CA ASN A 83 -24.34 7.38 4.82
C ASN A 83 -22.94 7.84 4.44
N LYS A 84 -22.80 8.24 3.18
CA LYS A 84 -21.51 8.61 2.58
C LYS A 84 -20.93 9.87 3.20
N GLU A 85 -21.76 10.86 3.47
CA GLU A 85 -21.38 12.15 4.04
C GLU A 85 -20.81 11.98 5.46
N ASP A 86 -21.47 11.16 6.28
CA ASP A 86 -20.99 10.79 7.61
C ASP A 86 -19.67 10.00 7.55
N ALA A 87 -19.53 9.05 6.61
CA ALA A 87 -18.26 8.35 6.42
C ALA A 87 -17.11 9.28 6.00
N ILE A 88 -17.40 10.29 5.17
CA ILE A 88 -16.44 11.32 4.78
C ILE A 88 -16.03 12.15 6.00
N GLU A 89 -16.97 12.57 6.83
CA GLU A 89 -16.68 13.35 8.04
C GLU A 89 -15.90 12.54 9.08
N GLN A 90 -16.34 11.32 9.38
CA GLN A 90 -15.63 10.41 10.30
C GLN A 90 -14.20 10.15 9.84
N THR A 91 -13.99 9.92 8.54
CA THR A 91 -12.64 9.72 8.01
C THR A 91 -11.82 11.00 8.09
N ASN A 92 -12.44 12.17 7.82
CA ASN A 92 -11.77 13.46 7.92
C ASN A 92 -11.32 13.80 9.35
N ASN A 93 -12.10 13.41 10.36
CA ASN A 93 -11.76 13.59 11.77
C ASN A 93 -10.80 12.52 12.30
N SER A 94 -10.57 11.45 11.52
CA SER A 94 -9.62 10.39 11.85
C SER A 94 -8.19 10.67 11.37
N LYS A 95 -7.25 9.82 11.78
CA LYS A 95 -5.86 9.80 11.25
C LYS A 95 -5.74 9.01 9.93
N MET A 96 -6.84 8.51 9.38
CA MET A 96 -6.86 7.76 8.13
C MET A 96 -6.89 8.72 6.94
N ASN A 97 -6.19 8.34 5.88
CA ASN A 97 -6.05 9.17 4.68
C ASN A 97 -6.83 8.61 3.48
N LEU A 98 -7.53 7.50 3.68
CA LEU A 98 -8.26 6.80 2.63
C LEU A 98 -9.60 6.36 3.18
N LEU A 99 -10.64 6.54 2.36
CA LEU A 99 -11.97 6.00 2.57
C LEU A 99 -12.38 5.23 1.31
N LEU A 100 -12.85 4.01 1.50
CA LEU A 100 -13.49 3.18 0.50
C LEU A 100 -14.99 3.14 0.79
N VAL A 101 -15.81 3.42 -0.22
CA VAL A 101 -17.26 3.29 -0.13
C VAL A 101 -17.71 2.21 -1.10
N ILE A 102 -18.25 1.13 -0.56
CA ILE A 102 -18.86 0.04 -1.34
C ILE A 102 -20.36 0.33 -1.38
N PRO A 103 -20.93 0.65 -2.56
CA PRO A 103 -22.34 1.01 -2.69
C PRO A 103 -23.24 -0.21 -2.55
N GLU A 104 -24.48 -0.01 -2.10
CA GLU A 104 -25.49 -1.06 -2.04
C GLU A 104 -25.70 -1.73 -3.40
N GLY A 105 -25.82 -3.06 -3.42
CA GLY A 105 -26.01 -3.85 -4.63
C GLY A 105 -24.73 -4.04 -5.46
N PHE A 106 -23.55 -3.81 -4.85
CA PHE A 106 -22.26 -4.12 -5.46
C PHE A 106 -22.15 -5.60 -5.83
N GLY A 107 -22.57 -6.51 -4.93
CA GLY A 107 -22.57 -7.94 -5.21
C GLY A 107 -23.48 -8.34 -6.37
N GLN A 108 -24.72 -7.84 -6.39
CA GLN A 108 -25.67 -8.08 -7.50
C GLN A 108 -25.16 -7.51 -8.82
N GLY A 109 -24.48 -6.35 -8.78
CA GLY A 109 -23.84 -5.78 -9.97
C GLY A 109 -22.73 -6.67 -10.54
N ILE A 110 -21.97 -7.37 -9.68
CA ILE A 110 -20.99 -8.36 -10.13
C ILE A 110 -21.69 -9.55 -10.79
N GLU A 111 -22.76 -10.06 -10.18
CA GLU A 111 -23.51 -11.21 -10.70
C GLU A 111 -24.13 -10.92 -12.07
N ASN A 112 -24.72 -9.73 -12.22
CA ASN A 112 -25.39 -9.28 -13.44
C ASN A 112 -24.44 -8.65 -14.47
N LEU A 113 -23.14 -8.57 -14.20
CA LEU A 113 -22.15 -7.82 -15.00
C LEU A 113 -22.45 -6.31 -15.14
N GLU A 114 -23.28 -5.77 -14.26
CA GLU A 114 -23.59 -4.35 -14.12
C GLU A 114 -22.78 -3.76 -12.95
N LEU A 115 -21.48 -3.58 -13.20
CA LEU A 115 -20.53 -3.15 -12.16
C LEU A 115 -20.93 -1.80 -11.55
N LYS A 116 -21.25 -1.80 -10.26
CA LYS A 116 -21.45 -0.55 -9.50
C LYS A 116 -20.10 0.10 -9.16
N PRO A 117 -19.98 1.43 -9.29
CA PRO A 117 -18.73 2.11 -9.02
C PRO A 117 -18.40 2.10 -7.53
N VAL A 118 -17.24 1.55 -7.19
CA VAL A 118 -16.68 1.66 -5.84
C VAL A 118 -15.97 3.01 -5.71
N GLU A 119 -16.38 3.83 -4.75
CA GLU A 119 -15.82 5.18 -4.57
C GLU A 119 -14.61 5.13 -3.64
N THR A 120 -13.56 5.88 -3.97
CA THR A 120 -12.36 6.01 -3.12
C THR A 120 -12.07 7.48 -2.89
N TYR A 121 -12.00 7.88 -1.62
CA TYR A 121 -11.68 9.23 -1.20
C TYR A 121 -10.29 9.27 -0.57
N THR A 122 -9.50 10.29 -0.93
CA THR A 122 -8.14 10.47 -0.41
C THR A 122 -8.02 11.81 0.29
N TYR A 123 -7.53 11.79 1.54
CA TYR A 123 -7.26 12.98 2.32
C TYR A 123 -5.77 13.32 2.24
N LEU A 124 -5.46 14.38 1.50
CA LEU A 124 -4.09 14.82 1.26
C LEU A 124 -3.56 15.63 2.46
N ARG A 125 -2.99 14.92 3.44
CA ARG A 125 -2.38 15.54 4.63
C ARG A 125 -0.86 15.70 4.55
N SER A 126 -0.21 15.04 3.59
CA SER A 126 1.24 15.14 3.35
C SER A 126 1.59 14.87 1.87
N LEU A 127 2.65 15.52 1.38
CA LEU A 127 3.16 15.38 0.00
C LEU A 127 3.57 13.94 -0.37
N THR A 128 3.82 13.09 0.64
CA THR A 128 4.25 11.70 0.52
C THR A 128 3.17 10.73 0.02
N LEU A 129 1.93 11.21 -0.15
CA LEU A 129 0.76 10.37 -0.46
C LEU A 129 0.43 10.29 -1.96
N MET A 130 1.11 11.06 -2.82
CA MET A 130 0.68 11.31 -4.20
C MET A 130 0.84 10.13 -5.19
N ALA A 131 1.64 9.10 -4.90
CA ALA A 131 2.19 8.29 -6.01
C ALA A 131 1.55 6.92 -6.30
N ASN A 132 0.89 6.19 -5.39
CA ASN A 132 0.72 4.72 -5.60
C ASN A 132 -0.57 4.04 -5.09
N ARG A 133 -1.68 4.75 -4.81
CA ARG A 133 -2.78 4.17 -4.01
C ARG A 133 -4.02 3.68 -4.79
N ASN A 134 -4.46 4.39 -5.83
CA ASN A 134 -5.62 3.98 -6.64
C ASN A 134 -5.41 2.62 -7.33
N ALA A 135 -4.17 2.30 -7.69
CA ALA A 135 -3.82 1.04 -8.31
C ALA A 135 -4.14 -0.17 -7.41
N ALA A 136 -3.98 -0.06 -6.09
CA ALA A 136 -4.17 -1.21 -5.21
C ALA A 136 -5.66 -1.52 -4.93
N VAL A 137 -6.50 -0.48 -4.77
CA VAL A 137 -7.96 -0.65 -4.67
C VAL A 137 -8.50 -1.18 -5.99
N PHE A 138 -8.09 -0.61 -7.12
CA PHE A 138 -8.43 -1.11 -8.45
C PHE A 138 -8.02 -2.57 -8.65
N ASN A 139 -6.79 -2.93 -8.29
CA ASN A 139 -6.32 -4.33 -8.35
C ASN A 139 -7.11 -5.26 -7.42
N ALA A 140 -7.58 -4.78 -6.27
CA ALA A 140 -8.44 -5.56 -5.39
C ALA A 140 -9.82 -5.82 -6.00
N VAL A 141 -10.44 -4.79 -6.60
CA VAL A 141 -11.71 -4.92 -7.34
C VAL A 141 -11.55 -5.86 -8.54
N LEU A 142 -10.50 -5.68 -9.34
CA LEU A 142 -10.19 -6.57 -10.47
C LEU A 142 -10.04 -8.03 -10.03
N ARG A 143 -9.38 -8.29 -8.89
CA ARG A 143 -9.24 -9.65 -8.38
C ARG A 143 -10.58 -10.29 -8.03
N VAL A 144 -11.50 -9.55 -7.41
CA VAL A 144 -12.86 -10.04 -7.08
C VAL A 144 -13.61 -10.40 -8.37
N ILE A 145 -13.63 -9.50 -9.35
CA ILE A 145 -14.31 -9.74 -10.64
C ILE A 145 -13.68 -10.94 -11.36
N ASN A 146 -12.36 -10.99 -11.47
CA ASN A 146 -11.66 -12.10 -12.12
C ASN A 146 -11.91 -13.42 -11.39
N ASN A 147 -11.95 -13.41 -10.05
CA ASN A 147 -12.27 -14.60 -9.27
C ASN A 147 -13.68 -15.09 -9.53
N TYR A 148 -14.66 -14.19 -9.53
CA TYR A 148 -16.05 -14.51 -9.83
C TYR A 148 -16.19 -15.14 -11.22
N LEU A 149 -15.73 -14.45 -12.27
CA LEU A 149 -15.86 -14.91 -13.66
C LEU A 149 -15.15 -16.24 -13.90
N SER A 150 -13.94 -16.40 -13.34
CA SER A 150 -13.21 -17.67 -13.48
C SER A 150 -13.88 -18.80 -12.72
N ASN A 151 -14.42 -18.56 -11.52
CA ASN A 151 -15.12 -19.59 -10.75
C ASN A 151 -16.44 -19.99 -11.43
N ASP A 152 -17.23 -19.03 -11.91
CA ASP A 152 -18.47 -19.30 -12.65
C ASP A 152 -18.22 -20.10 -13.94
N TYR A 153 -17.20 -19.70 -14.71
CA TYR A 153 -16.82 -20.42 -15.92
C TYR A 153 -16.35 -21.86 -15.63
N LEU A 154 -15.50 -22.05 -14.62
CA LEU A 154 -15.01 -23.36 -14.22
C LEU A 154 -16.14 -24.26 -13.71
N ALA A 155 -17.04 -23.73 -12.88
CA ALA A 155 -18.19 -24.49 -12.38
C ALA A 155 -19.12 -24.95 -13.52
N LYS A 156 -19.31 -24.12 -14.56
CA LYS A 156 -20.11 -24.48 -15.74
C LYS A 156 -19.45 -25.52 -16.64
N LYS A 157 -18.12 -25.50 -16.75
CA LYS A 157 -17.37 -26.41 -17.65
C LYS A 157 -16.93 -27.71 -17.00
N ILE A 158 -16.68 -27.70 -15.69
CA ILE A 158 -16.15 -28.83 -14.92
C ILE A 158 -16.87 -28.89 -13.56
N PRO A 159 -18.17 -29.27 -13.53
CA PRO A 159 -18.97 -29.23 -12.31
C PRO A 159 -18.49 -30.19 -11.21
N ASP A 160 -17.79 -31.26 -11.56
CA ASP A 160 -17.30 -32.27 -10.61
C ASP A 160 -16.04 -31.84 -9.83
N LEU A 161 -15.41 -30.71 -10.22
CA LEU A 161 -14.23 -30.18 -9.54
C LEU A 161 -14.51 -28.80 -8.93
N ASP A 162 -14.20 -28.66 -7.65
CA ASP A 162 -14.17 -27.36 -6.98
C ASP A 162 -13.16 -26.41 -7.68
N PRO A 163 -13.61 -25.25 -8.22
CA PRO A 163 -12.74 -24.27 -8.88
C PRO A 163 -11.53 -23.86 -8.03
N ASN A 164 -11.65 -23.86 -6.70
CA ASN A 164 -10.55 -23.49 -5.81
C ASN A 164 -9.39 -24.49 -5.86
N LYS A 165 -9.67 -25.79 -6.06
CA LYS A 165 -8.63 -26.83 -6.19
C LYS A 165 -7.83 -26.68 -7.48
N ILE A 166 -8.46 -26.16 -8.53
CA ILE A 166 -7.82 -25.88 -9.82
C ILE A 166 -6.95 -24.62 -9.71
N LYS A 167 -7.48 -23.56 -9.10
CA LYS A 167 -6.79 -22.27 -8.98
C LYS A 167 -5.67 -22.26 -7.95
N ASN A 168 -5.76 -23.11 -6.91
CA ASN A 168 -4.77 -23.19 -5.83
C ASN A 168 -4.33 -24.65 -5.58
N PRO A 169 -3.66 -25.29 -6.55
CA PRO A 169 -3.36 -26.73 -6.48
C PRO A 169 -2.25 -27.06 -5.46
N ILE A 170 -1.36 -26.11 -5.18
CA ILE A 170 -0.20 -26.30 -4.31
C ILE A 170 -0.55 -25.90 -2.88
N LYS A 171 -0.47 -26.86 -1.94
CA LYS A 171 -0.60 -26.62 -0.50
C LYS A 171 0.78 -26.65 0.15
N SER A 172 1.26 -25.50 0.61
CA SER A 172 2.53 -25.42 1.33
C SER A 172 2.37 -25.84 2.80
N ARG A 173 3.33 -26.60 3.33
CA ARG A 173 3.47 -26.90 4.76
C ARG A 173 4.88 -26.48 5.19
N ASN A 174 4.96 -25.51 6.09
CA ASN A 174 6.23 -25.01 6.60
C ASN A 174 6.47 -25.56 8.01
N PHE A 175 7.65 -26.12 8.24
CA PHE A 175 8.11 -26.54 9.56
C PHE A 175 9.29 -25.66 9.94
N VAL A 176 9.23 -25.01 11.11
CA VAL A 176 10.36 -24.27 11.67
C VAL A 176 10.97 -25.12 12.76
N LEU A 177 12.16 -25.67 12.49
CA LEU A 177 12.95 -26.41 13.47
C LEU A 177 13.91 -25.44 14.14
N VAL A 178 13.74 -25.22 15.44
CA VAL A 178 14.66 -24.43 16.25
C VAL A 178 15.77 -25.36 16.76
N LYS A 179 17.02 -24.97 16.55
CA LYS A 179 18.20 -25.58 17.18
C LYS A 179 18.59 -24.80 18.42
#